data_AF-A0A1G7J3T9-F1
#
_entry.id   AF-A0A1G7J3T9-F1
#
_cell.length_a   1.000
_cell.length_b   1.000
_cell.length_c   1.000
_cell.angle_alpha   90.00
_cell.angle_beta   90.00
_cell.angle_gamma   90.00
#
_symmetry.space_group_name_H-M   'P 1'
#
loop_
_entity.id
_entity.type
_entity.pdbx_description
1 polymer ?
#
loop_
_entity_poly.entity_id
_entity_poly.type
_entity_poly.pdbx_seq_one_letter_code
_entity_poly.pdbx_strand_id
1 'polypeptide(L)'
;MDEKKIKKAKDAYLREELNIDKEKLKELKKKLAKVEPRSERGAETLFRLVSKNHYTLNTMIDRKSHILITINALILSIVIGTVLNQLEKDPHLIFPAIMILITNLISITYAIFATRPEPKHGSRQTSNLLYFGNFNDLNESDYTDKLTNLMYQGDELYKTIALDTYYLGKSIGIKHAYGCVI
;
A
#
# COMPACT_ATOMS: atom_id res chain seq x y z
N MET A 1 31.51 35.18 -19.99
CA MET A 1 32.15 35.52 -18.71
C MET A 1 32.47 34.23 -17.96
N ASP A 2 33.74 34.06 -17.59
CA ASP A 2 34.38 32.81 -17.17
C ASP A 2 33.66 32.04 -16.03
N GLU A 3 33.09 30.87 -16.35
CA GLU A 3 32.59 29.91 -15.35
C GLU A 3 33.65 29.55 -14.29
N LYS A 4 34.93 29.53 -14.68
CA LYS A 4 36.07 29.32 -13.77
C LYS A 4 36.23 30.43 -12.74
N LYS A 5 35.97 31.70 -13.10
CA LYS A 5 36.05 32.83 -12.17
C LYS A 5 34.89 32.79 -11.17
N ILE A 6 33.68 32.45 -11.64
CA ILE A 6 32.49 32.30 -10.80
C ILE A 6 32.66 31.16 -9.79
N LYS A 7 33.22 30.03 -10.21
CA LYS A 7 33.50 28.89 -9.32
C LYS A 7 34.54 29.22 -8.24
N LYS A 8 35.58 29.98 -8.62
CA LYS A 8 36.63 30.43 -7.69
C LYS A 8 36.11 31.46 -6.67
N ALA A 9 35.19 32.33 -7.09
CA ALA A 9 34.51 33.30 -6.22
C ALA A 9 33.55 32.61 -5.23
N LYS A 10 32.72 31.66 -5.70
CA LYS A 10 31.86 30.84 -4.82
C LYS A 10 32.69 30.06 -3.79
N ASP A 11 33.82 29.49 -4.20
CA ASP A 11 34.70 28.74 -3.31
C ASP A 11 35.41 29.63 -2.28
N ALA A 12 35.66 30.91 -2.59
CA ALA A 12 36.17 31.88 -1.63
C ALA A 12 35.09 32.23 -0.60
N TYR A 13 33.88 32.55 -1.06
CA TYR A 13 32.74 32.88 -0.21
C TYR A 13 32.37 31.74 0.76
N LEU A 14 32.28 30.49 0.27
CA LEU A 14 31.99 29.31 1.10
C LEU A 14 33.05 29.02 2.17
N ARG A 15 34.31 29.41 1.96
CA ARG A 15 35.38 29.22 2.95
C ARG A 15 35.32 30.25 4.06
N GLU A 16 34.96 31.47 3.71
CA GLU A 16 34.82 32.59 4.64
C GLU A 16 33.58 32.39 5.53
N GLU A 17 32.44 32.05 4.95
CA GLU A 17 31.18 31.86 5.67
C GLU A 17 31.22 30.67 6.63
N LEU A 18 31.80 29.53 6.20
CA LEU A 18 31.82 28.31 7.00
C LEU A 18 33.07 28.18 7.88
N ASN A 19 34.03 29.11 7.76
CA ASN A 19 35.34 29.10 8.45
C ASN A 19 36.09 27.76 8.33
N ILE A 20 36.19 27.22 7.11
CA ILE A 20 36.77 25.88 6.86
C ILE A 20 37.96 25.95 5.88
N ASP A 21 38.99 25.17 6.17
CA ASP A 21 40.16 24.98 5.30
C ASP A 21 39.83 24.43 3.90
N LYS A 22 40.72 24.76 2.96
CA LYS A 22 40.63 24.34 1.54
C LYS A 22 40.58 22.81 1.36
N GLU A 23 41.18 22.05 2.26
CA GLU A 23 41.17 20.58 2.23
C GLU A 23 39.83 20.02 2.69
N LYS A 24 39.29 20.50 3.81
CA LYS A 24 37.95 20.13 4.29
C LYS A 24 36.85 20.55 3.32
N LEU A 25 36.97 21.70 2.63
CA LEU A 25 36.05 22.09 1.56
C LEU A 25 36.10 21.10 0.38
N LYS A 26 37.29 20.62 0.00
CA LYS A 26 37.43 19.59 -1.04
C LYS A 26 36.83 18.26 -0.59
N GLU A 27 37.01 17.89 0.67
CA GLU A 27 36.44 16.68 1.25
C GLU A 27 34.90 16.75 1.31
N LEU A 28 34.34 17.86 1.76
CA LEU A 28 32.91 18.14 1.76
C LEU A 28 32.32 18.09 0.35
N LYS A 29 32.99 18.71 -0.63
CA LYS A 29 32.57 18.62 -2.04
C LYS A 29 32.63 17.20 -2.59
N LYS A 30 33.64 16.41 -2.19
CA LYS A 30 33.78 15.00 -2.59
C LYS A 30 32.73 14.12 -1.92
N LYS A 31 32.33 14.44 -0.67
CA LYS A 31 31.21 13.79 0.04
C LYS A 31 29.87 14.19 -0.58
N LEU A 32 29.61 15.48 -0.82
CA LEU A 32 28.41 15.97 -1.51
C LEU A 32 28.30 15.46 -2.95
N ALA A 33 29.41 15.28 -3.67
CA ALA A 33 29.38 14.70 -5.02
C ALA A 33 29.15 13.18 -5.01
N LYS A 34 29.36 12.51 -3.88
CA LYS A 34 29.03 11.08 -3.66
C LYS A 34 27.61 10.88 -3.14
N VAL A 35 27.02 11.90 -2.52
CA VAL A 35 25.61 11.92 -2.17
C VAL A 35 24.86 12.28 -3.44
N GLU A 36 24.23 11.29 -4.07
CA GLU A 36 23.31 11.55 -5.18
C GLU A 36 22.27 12.59 -4.75
N PRO A 37 21.86 13.49 -5.65
CA PRO A 37 20.87 14.50 -5.33
C PRO A 37 19.60 13.79 -4.89
N ARG A 38 19.26 13.94 -3.60
CA ARG A 38 17.98 13.53 -3.04
C ARG A 38 16.89 14.07 -3.97
N SER A 39 16.15 13.18 -4.63
CA SER A 39 15.01 13.61 -5.43
C SER A 39 13.90 13.97 -4.45
N GLU A 40 13.96 15.18 -3.87
CA GLU A 40 12.95 15.68 -2.92
C GLU A 40 11.54 15.57 -3.51
N ARG A 41 11.42 15.88 -4.80
CA ARG A 41 10.17 15.73 -5.58
C ARG A 41 9.77 14.28 -5.79
N GLY A 42 10.72 13.38 -6.03
CA GLY A 42 10.48 11.95 -6.18
C GLY A 42 9.99 11.31 -4.88
N ALA A 43 10.63 11.63 -3.77
CA ALA A 43 10.25 11.16 -2.43
C ALA A 43 8.86 11.68 -2.02
N GLU A 44 8.57 12.96 -2.26
CA GLU A 44 7.24 13.54 -2.00
C GLU A 44 6.14 12.84 -2.83
N THR A 45 6.41 12.61 -4.12
CA THR A 45 5.47 11.94 -5.03
C THR A 45 5.23 10.50 -4.60
N LEU A 46 6.30 9.80 -4.19
CA LEU A 46 6.21 8.45 -3.65
C LEU A 46 5.30 8.39 -2.42
N PHE A 47 5.54 9.23 -1.41
CA PHE A 47 4.74 9.24 -0.19
C PHE A 47 3.27 9.59 -0.46
N ARG A 48 3.01 10.53 -1.38
CA ARG A 48 1.66 10.87 -1.81
C ARG A 48 0.96 9.68 -2.47
N LEU A 49 1.66 8.96 -3.36
CA LEU A 49 1.13 7.80 -4.06
C LEU A 49 0.85 6.65 -3.09
N VAL A 50 1.84 6.29 -2.25
CA VAL A 50 1.74 5.20 -1.27
C VAL A 50 0.62 5.46 -0.27
N SER A 51 0.57 6.66 0.33
CA SER A 51 -0.49 7.03 1.28
C SER A 51 -1.88 6.97 0.64
N LYS A 52 -2.02 7.51 -0.59
CA LYS A 52 -3.29 7.46 -1.32
C LYS A 52 -3.70 6.01 -1.62
N ASN A 53 -2.75 5.16 -2.02
CA ASN A 53 -3.01 3.76 -2.30
C ASN A 53 -3.45 2.99 -1.05
N HIS A 54 -2.78 3.18 0.10
CA HIS A 54 -3.18 2.56 1.37
C HIS A 54 -4.56 3.01 1.84
N TYR A 55 -4.82 4.32 1.80
CA TYR A 55 -6.14 4.84 2.15
C TYR A 55 -7.23 4.27 1.24
N THR A 56 -6.98 4.23 -0.06
CA THR A 56 -7.92 3.65 -1.03
C THR A 56 -8.13 2.15 -0.78
N LEU A 57 -7.08 1.41 -0.45
CA LEU A 57 -7.18 -0.01 -0.12
C LEU A 57 -8.01 -0.25 1.15
N ASN A 58 -7.74 0.50 2.22
CA ASN A 58 -8.50 0.41 3.47
C ASN A 58 -9.98 0.75 3.24
N THR A 59 -10.27 1.85 2.54
CA THR A 59 -11.66 2.23 2.24
C THR A 59 -12.37 1.21 1.35
N MET A 60 -11.68 0.53 0.44
CA MET A 60 -12.26 -0.60 -0.32
C MET A 60 -12.56 -1.80 0.58
N ILE A 61 -11.69 -2.16 1.53
CA ILE A 61 -11.91 -3.24 2.50
C ILE A 61 -13.11 -2.92 3.40
N ASP A 62 -13.17 -1.70 3.92
CA ASP A 62 -14.25 -1.23 4.78
C ASP A 62 -15.59 -1.25 4.04
N ARG A 63 -15.61 -0.77 2.79
CA ARG A 63 -16.83 -0.77 1.96
C ARG A 63 -17.33 -2.18 1.69
N LYS A 64 -16.44 -3.12 1.34
CA LYS A 64 -16.80 -4.52 1.09
C LYS A 64 -17.34 -5.18 2.37
N SER A 65 -16.66 -4.97 3.50
CA SER A 65 -17.06 -5.53 4.79
C SER A 65 -18.40 -4.98 5.28
N HIS A 66 -18.62 -3.66 5.13
CA HIS A 66 -19.88 -3.02 5.47
C HIS A 66 -21.05 -3.60 4.67
N ILE A 67 -20.91 -3.73 3.35
CA ILE A 67 -21.95 -4.33 2.48
C ILE A 67 -22.28 -5.75 2.94
N LEU A 68 -21.26 -6.57 3.21
CA LEU A 68 -21.42 -7.97 3.64
C LEU A 68 -22.13 -8.06 5.01
N ILE A 69 -21.78 -7.20 5.96
CA ILE A 69 -22.44 -7.13 7.27
C ILE A 69 -23.91 -6.69 7.11
N THR A 70 -24.19 -5.65 6.32
CA THR A 70 -25.54 -5.12 6.12
C THR A 70 -26.47 -6.17 5.51
N ILE A 71 -26.03 -6.90 4.48
CA ILE A 71 -26.85 -7.93 3.83
C ILE A 71 -27.17 -9.07 4.81
N ASN A 72 -26.18 -9.55 5.55
CA ASN A 72 -26.40 -10.63 6.52
C ASN A 72 -27.32 -10.19 7.67
N ALA A 73 -27.20 -8.94 8.14
CA ALA A 73 -28.10 -8.35 9.13
C ALA A 73 -29.54 -8.21 8.61
N LEU A 74 -29.72 -7.82 7.34
CA LEU A 74 -31.03 -7.75 6.69
C LEU A 74 -31.69 -9.14 6.63
N ILE A 75 -30.94 -10.17 6.20
CA ILE A 75 -31.43 -11.55 6.15
C ILE A 75 -31.84 -12.00 7.55
N LEU A 76 -31.01 -11.75 8.56
CA LEU A 76 -31.30 -12.13 9.95
C LEU A 76 -32.57 -11.45 10.48
N SER A 77 -32.80 -10.18 10.15
CA SER A 77 -34.01 -9.45 10.52
C SER A 77 -35.28 -10.10 9.95
N ILE A 78 -35.26 -10.46 8.66
CA ILE A 78 -36.40 -11.13 8.00
C ILE A 78 -36.62 -12.53 8.60
N VAL A 79 -35.55 -13.28 8.87
CA VAL A 79 -35.63 -14.62 9.44
C VAL A 79 -36.23 -14.57 10.84
N ILE A 80 -35.78 -13.66 11.72
CA ILE A 80 -36.36 -13.50 13.06
C ILE A 80 -37.84 -13.11 12.96
N GLY A 81 -38.18 -12.17 12.09
CA GLY A 81 -39.57 -11.72 11.91
C GLY A 81 -40.51 -12.79 11.34
N THR A 82 -40.02 -13.70 10.51
CA THR A 82 -40.84 -14.76 9.89
C THR A 82 -40.87 -16.04 10.70
N VAL A 83 -39.72 -16.46 11.26
CA VAL A 83 -39.58 -17.69 12.04
C VAL A 83 -40.29 -17.58 13.38
N LEU A 84 -40.13 -16.48 14.14
CA LEU A 84 -40.79 -16.35 15.44
C LEU A 84 -42.31 -16.39 15.31
N ASN A 85 -42.86 -15.72 14.30
CA ASN A 85 -44.30 -15.68 14.04
C ASN A 85 -44.88 -17.03 13.58
N GLN A 86 -44.07 -17.90 12.95
CA GLN A 86 -44.52 -19.21 12.47
C GLN A 86 -44.23 -20.33 13.46
N LEU A 87 -43.23 -20.18 14.33
CA LEU A 87 -42.89 -21.17 15.36
C LEU A 87 -43.99 -21.30 16.42
N GLU A 88 -44.73 -20.21 16.71
CA GLU A 88 -45.93 -20.26 17.56
C GLU A 88 -47.09 -21.03 16.91
N LYS A 89 -47.14 -21.07 15.57
CA LYS A 89 -48.24 -21.71 14.83
C LYS A 89 -47.97 -23.18 14.53
N ASP A 90 -46.73 -23.56 14.27
CA ASP A 90 -46.39 -24.93 13.89
C ASP A 90 -44.93 -25.28 14.29
N PRO A 91 -44.72 -26.15 15.30
CA PRO A 91 -43.40 -26.48 15.84
C PRO A 91 -42.45 -27.15 14.83
N HIS A 92 -42.98 -27.73 13.75
CA HIS A 92 -42.16 -28.38 12.72
C HIS A 92 -41.28 -27.40 11.92
N LEU A 93 -41.57 -26.08 11.98
CA LEU A 93 -40.75 -25.05 11.31
C LEU A 93 -39.39 -24.79 11.94
N ILE A 94 -39.07 -25.40 13.09
CA ILE A 94 -37.76 -25.25 13.73
C ILE A 94 -36.63 -25.80 12.85
N PHE A 95 -36.89 -26.87 12.09
CA PHE A 95 -35.90 -27.51 11.23
C PHE A 95 -35.46 -26.61 10.05
N PRO A 96 -36.37 -26.04 9.23
CA PRO A 96 -35.99 -25.09 8.20
C PRO A 96 -35.38 -23.79 8.76
N ALA A 97 -35.80 -23.34 9.95
CA ALA A 97 -35.19 -22.17 10.60
C ALA A 97 -33.71 -22.39 10.95
N ILE A 98 -33.37 -23.55 11.50
CA ILE A 98 -31.98 -23.92 11.81
C ILE A 98 -31.15 -24.03 10.51
N MET A 99 -31.72 -24.59 9.44
CA MET A 99 -31.04 -24.67 8.14
C MET A 99 -30.70 -23.29 7.57
N ILE A 100 -31.62 -22.32 7.69
CA ILE A 100 -31.41 -20.94 7.25
C ILE A 100 -30.34 -20.25 8.10
N LEU A 101 -30.36 -20.45 9.42
CA LEU A 101 -29.33 -19.92 10.33
C LEU A 101 -27.93 -20.45 9.99
N ILE A 102 -27.80 -21.75 9.73
CA ILE A 102 -26.54 -22.37 9.31
C ILE A 102 -26.07 -21.80 7.97
N THR A 103 -26.98 -21.64 7.01
CA THR A 103 -26.66 -21.07 5.69
C THR A 103 -26.18 -19.61 5.81
N ASN A 104 -26.80 -18.83 6.69
CA ASN A 104 -26.37 -17.45 6.97
C ASN A 104 -24.97 -17.42 7.61
N LEU A 105 -24.70 -18.30 8.55
CA LEU A 105 -23.38 -18.42 9.18
C LEU A 105 -22.28 -18.82 8.17
N ILE A 106 -22.59 -19.76 7.28
CA ILE A 106 -21.70 -20.16 6.18
C ILE A 106 -21.47 -18.97 5.23
N SER A 107 -22.51 -18.22 4.89
CA SER A 107 -22.41 -17.00 4.07
C SER A 107 -21.49 -15.96 4.69
N ILE A 108 -21.63 -15.67 5.99
CA ILE A 108 -20.72 -14.77 6.72
C ILE A 108 -19.27 -15.27 6.65
N THR A 109 -19.07 -16.57 6.80
CA THR A 109 -17.73 -17.18 6.73
C THR A 109 -17.11 -16.99 5.35
N TYR A 110 -17.84 -17.30 4.27
CA TYR A 110 -17.38 -17.07 2.89
C TYR A 110 -17.15 -15.59 2.58
N ALA A 111 -18.00 -14.71 3.11
CA ALA A 111 -17.86 -13.27 3.00
C ALA A 111 -16.52 -12.78 3.61
N ILE A 112 -16.16 -13.29 4.79
CA ILE A 112 -14.87 -12.99 5.44
C ILE A 112 -13.69 -13.54 4.63
N PHE A 113 -13.82 -14.74 4.04
CA PHE A 113 -12.77 -15.25 3.14
C PHE A 113 -12.61 -14.39 1.89
N ALA A 114 -13.70 -13.87 1.33
CA ALA A 114 -13.68 -13.03 0.13
C ALA A 114 -13.13 -11.62 0.36
N THR A 115 -13.16 -11.09 1.59
CA THR A 115 -12.55 -9.79 1.93
C THR A 115 -11.05 -9.86 2.15
N ARG A 116 -10.46 -11.06 2.22
CA ARG A 116 -9.02 -11.23 2.38
C ARG A 116 -8.28 -10.75 1.12
N PRO A 117 -7.38 -9.75 1.22
CA PRO A 117 -6.61 -9.29 0.06
C PRO A 117 -5.66 -10.38 -0.44
N GLU A 118 -5.39 -10.38 -1.75
CA GLU A 118 -4.58 -11.39 -2.43
C GLU A 118 -3.18 -11.50 -1.81
N PRO A 119 -2.69 -12.74 -1.53
CA PRO A 119 -1.37 -12.93 -0.96
C PRO A 119 -0.32 -12.81 -2.07
N LYS A 120 0.40 -11.67 -2.06
CA LYS A 120 1.66 -11.39 -2.76
C LYS A 120 1.54 -11.13 -4.26
N HIS A 121 2.31 -10.18 -4.78
CA HIS A 121 2.50 -9.94 -6.21
C HIS A 121 3.99 -9.86 -6.54
N GLY A 122 4.40 -10.64 -7.54
CA GLY A 122 5.76 -10.63 -8.08
C GLY A 122 6.68 -11.69 -7.46
N SER A 123 7.75 -12.01 -8.18
CA SER A 123 8.81 -12.89 -7.68
C SER A 123 9.69 -12.14 -6.69
N ARG A 124 10.20 -12.86 -5.70
CA ARG A 124 11.09 -12.44 -4.58
C ARG A 124 12.30 -11.57 -4.98
N GLN A 125 12.59 -11.46 -6.28
CA GLN A 125 13.75 -10.78 -6.86
C GLN A 125 13.56 -9.28 -7.14
N THR A 126 12.33 -8.81 -7.33
CA THR A 126 12.04 -7.38 -7.38
C THR A 126 11.36 -7.01 -6.09
N SER A 127 12.14 -6.69 -5.06
CA SER A 127 11.70 -6.22 -3.74
C SER A 127 10.99 -4.86 -3.87
N ASN A 128 9.85 -4.83 -4.57
CA ASN A 128 8.99 -3.67 -4.62
C ASN A 128 8.38 -3.49 -3.23
N LEU A 129 9.04 -2.63 -2.44
CA LEU A 129 8.66 -2.26 -1.08
C LEU A 129 7.27 -1.61 -1.01
N LEU A 130 6.76 -1.12 -2.14
CA LEU A 130 5.51 -0.37 -2.23
C LEU A 130 4.26 -1.28 -2.29
N TYR A 131 4.46 -2.57 -2.56
CA TYR A 131 3.35 -3.51 -2.67
C TYR A 131 2.97 -4.13 -1.32
N PHE A 132 1.68 -4.07 -0.96
CA PHE A 132 1.13 -4.58 0.31
C PHE A 132 1.61 -5.98 0.69
N GLY A 133 1.53 -6.94 -0.24
CA GLY A 133 1.95 -8.31 0.02
C GLY A 133 3.47 -8.51 0.18
N ASN A 134 4.31 -7.54 -0.22
CA ASN A 134 5.76 -7.66 -0.15
C ASN A 134 6.35 -6.99 1.11
N PHE A 135 5.73 -5.92 1.62
CA PHE A 135 6.16 -5.34 2.90
C PHE A 135 5.48 -5.96 4.12
N ASN A 136 4.32 -6.62 3.97
CA ASN A 136 3.63 -7.26 5.11
C ASN A 136 4.49 -8.32 5.82
N ASP A 137 5.49 -8.88 5.13
CA ASP A 137 6.45 -9.85 5.68
C ASP A 137 7.72 -9.19 6.28
N LEU A 138 7.87 -7.87 6.19
CA LEU A 138 9.01 -7.12 6.73
C LEU A 138 8.73 -6.59 8.14
N ASN A 139 9.76 -6.54 8.98
CA ASN A 139 9.69 -5.83 10.25
C ASN A 139 9.63 -4.32 10.02
N GLU A 140 9.06 -3.59 10.98
CA GLU A 140 8.95 -2.13 10.95
C GLU A 140 10.29 -1.44 10.65
N SER A 141 11.34 -1.80 11.41
CA SER A 141 12.69 -1.26 11.23
C SER A 141 13.25 -1.53 9.83
N ASP A 142 13.10 -2.75 9.33
CA ASP A 142 13.61 -3.14 8.01
C ASP A 142 12.89 -2.38 6.89
N TYR A 143 11.59 -2.13 7.07
CA TYR A 143 10.79 -1.37 6.13
C TYR A 143 11.19 0.11 6.12
N THR A 144 11.30 0.74 7.30
CA THR A 144 11.68 2.17 7.40
C THR A 144 13.07 2.41 6.83
N ASP A 145 14.03 1.52 7.08
CA ASP A 145 15.40 1.64 6.59
C ASP A 145 15.48 1.48 5.08
N LYS A 146 14.82 0.44 4.52
CA LYS A 146 14.80 0.22 3.07
C LYS A 146 14.07 1.33 2.32
N LEU A 147 12.95 1.82 2.84
CA LEU A 147 12.22 2.93 2.25
C LEU A 147 13.06 4.21 2.29
N THR A 148 13.75 4.46 3.41
CA THR A 148 14.64 5.61 3.56
C THR A 148 15.81 5.56 2.59
N ASN A 149 16.46 4.40 2.44
CA ASN A 149 17.54 4.19 1.47
C ASN A 149 17.06 4.40 0.02
N LEU A 150 15.87 3.88 -0.31
CA LEU A 150 15.27 4.06 -1.63
C LEU A 150 15.04 5.56 -1.95
N MET A 151 14.66 6.38 -0.96
CA MET A 151 14.48 7.82 -1.16
C MET A 151 15.79 8.57 -1.45
N TYR A 152 16.93 8.06 -0.99
CA TYR A 152 18.24 8.64 -1.29
C TYR A 152 18.76 8.25 -2.67
N GLN A 153 18.30 7.12 -3.23
CA GLN A 153 18.70 6.60 -4.54
C GLN A 153 17.66 6.95 -5.61
N GLY A 154 17.80 8.12 -6.23
CA GLY A 154 16.80 8.67 -7.16
C GLY A 154 16.45 7.73 -8.33
N ASP A 155 17.44 7.16 -9.00
CA ASP A 155 17.21 6.28 -10.16
C ASP A 155 16.52 4.96 -9.77
N GLU A 156 16.87 4.41 -8.61
CA GLU A 156 16.27 3.18 -8.07
C GLU A 156 14.82 3.41 -7.61
N LEU A 157 14.56 4.59 -7.03
CA LEU A 157 13.22 5.04 -6.67
C LEU A 157 12.29 5.05 -7.89
N TYR A 158 12.68 5.73 -8.98
CA TYR A 158 11.85 5.82 -10.18
C TYR A 158 11.64 4.45 -10.83
N LYS A 159 12.67 3.59 -10.88
CA LYS A 159 12.56 2.22 -11.36
C LYS A 159 11.56 1.40 -10.54
N THR A 160 11.57 1.57 -9.22
CA THR A 160 10.65 0.86 -8.31
C THR A 160 9.20 1.29 -8.52
N ILE A 161 8.94 2.60 -8.66
CA ILE A 161 7.60 3.13 -8.99
C ILE A 161 7.10 2.60 -10.35
N ALA A 162 7.98 2.54 -11.36
CA ALA A 162 7.63 2.00 -12.67
C ALA A 162 7.27 0.51 -12.61
N LEU A 163 8.03 -0.29 -11.86
CA LEU A 163 7.74 -1.71 -11.63
C LEU A 163 6.41 -1.90 -10.88
N ASP A 164 6.14 -1.08 -9.87
CA ASP A 164 4.87 -1.11 -9.13
C ASP A 164 3.67 -0.89 -10.07
N THR A 165 3.75 0.15 -10.91
CA THR A 165 2.71 0.47 -11.90
C THR A 165 2.50 -0.68 -12.88
N TYR A 166 3.58 -1.31 -13.36
CA TYR A 166 3.50 -2.45 -14.28
C TYR A 166 2.80 -3.66 -13.64
N TYR A 167 3.17 -4.02 -12.41
CA TYR A 167 2.54 -5.16 -11.72
C TYR A 167 1.10 -4.88 -11.32
N LEU A 168 0.76 -3.64 -10.96
CA LEU A 168 -0.62 -3.22 -10.74
C LEU A 168 -1.46 -3.36 -12.01
N GLY A 169 -0.94 -2.94 -13.16
CA GLY A 169 -1.61 -3.13 -14.46
C GLY A 169 -1.79 -4.62 -14.80
N LYS A 170 -0.77 -5.44 -14.55
CA LYS A 170 -0.82 -6.89 -14.79
C LYS A 170 -1.89 -7.58 -13.93
N SER A 171 -2.02 -7.22 -12.66
CA SER A 171 -3.02 -7.81 -11.77
C SER A 171 -4.44 -7.43 -12.15
N ILE A 172 -4.65 -6.19 -12.61
CA ILE A 172 -5.93 -5.75 -13.16
C ILE A 172 -6.29 -6.57 -14.41
N GLY A 173 -5.33 -6.80 -15.30
CA GLY A 173 -5.53 -7.62 -16.50
C GLY A 173 -5.91 -9.07 -16.19
N ILE A 174 -5.26 -9.67 -15.19
CA ILE A 174 -5.61 -11.00 -14.67
C ILE A 174 -7.05 -11.01 -14.16
N LYS A 175 -7.44 -10.05 -13.31
CA LYS A 175 -8.80 -9.96 -12.75
C LYS A 175 -9.87 -9.83 -13.83
N HIS A 176 -9.62 -8.99 -14.84
CA HIS A 176 -10.52 -8.86 -15.99
C HIS A 176 -10.65 -10.16 -16.79
N ALA A 177 -9.55 -10.89 -17.01
CA ALA A 177 -9.58 -12.16 -17.74
C ALA A 177 -10.40 -13.25 -17.02
N TYR A 178 -10.39 -13.27 -15.68
CA TYR A 178 -11.17 -14.22 -14.87
C TYR A 178 -12.60 -13.74 -14.55
N GLY A 179 -13.06 -12.61 -15.13
CA GLY A 179 -14.39 -12.07 -14.86
C GLY A 179 -14.60 -11.61 -13.40
N CYS A 180 -13.53 -11.48 -12.63
CA CYS A 180 -13.58 -11.08 -11.23
C CYS A 180 -13.52 -9.56 -11.15
N VAL A 181 -14.66 -8.91 -11.37
CA VAL A 181 -14.86 -7.49 -11.06
C VAL A 181 -15.57 -7.45 -9.71
N ILE A 182 -14.85 -6.99 -8.68
CA ILE A 182 -15.43 -6.68 -7.37
C ILE A 182 -15.80 -5.20 -7.35
#